data_AF-D2S4G9-F1
#
_entry.id   AF-D2S4G9-F1
#
_cell.length_a   1.000
_cell.length_b   1.000
_cell.length_c   1.000
_cell.angle_alpha   90.00
_cell.angle_beta   90.00
_cell.angle_gamma   90.00
#
_symmetry.space_group_name_H-M   'P 1'
#
loop_
_entity.id
_entity.type
_entity.pdbx_description
1 polymer ?
#
loop_
_entity_poly.entity_id
_entity_poly.type
_entity_poly.pdbx_seq_one_letter_code
_entity_poly.pdbx_strand_id
1 'polypeptide(L)'
;MHAVVGVVLYRQPLTQIARDRFVNSVPDLGDRATAFWFMVAAPTLWLGGRLLRSAESLGDLAAQRTAGGILTVTGVVGSAVMPTSGFWGVAAVGISSLRRSTRRR
;
A
#
# COMPACT_ATOMS: atom_id res chain seq x y z
N MET A 1 7.02 -2.94 -4.45
CA MET A 1 6.42 -3.31 -5.76
C MET A 1 5.44 -2.27 -6.28
N HIS A 2 4.58 -1.65 -5.44
CA HIS A 2 3.60 -0.64 -5.87
C HIS A 2 4.19 0.50 -6.73
N ALA A 3 5.26 1.16 -6.26
CA ALA A 3 5.97 2.16 -7.08
C ALA A 3 6.52 1.61 -8.41
N VAL A 4 7.10 0.41 -8.39
CA VAL A 4 7.66 -0.22 -9.61
C VAL A 4 6.57 -0.46 -10.65
N VAL A 5 5.41 -0.99 -10.23
CA VAL A 5 4.23 -1.14 -11.10
C VAL A 5 3.77 0.21 -11.63
N GLY A 6 3.73 1.22 -10.75
CA GLY A 6 3.41 2.60 -11.11
C GLY A 6 4.31 3.14 -12.23
N VAL A 7 5.63 2.99 -12.07
CA VAL A 7 6.62 3.43 -13.07
C VAL A 7 6.47 2.66 -14.38
N VAL A 8 6.32 1.34 -14.34
CA VAL A 8 6.25 0.51 -15.56
C VAL A 8 4.98 0.79 -16.35
N LEU A 9 3.82 0.81 -15.68
CA LEU A 9 2.53 0.98 -16.35
C LEU A 9 2.24 2.43 -16.73
N TYR A 10 2.68 3.40 -15.91
CA TYR A 10 2.36 4.82 -16.10
C TYR A 10 3.56 5.68 -16.46
N ARG A 11 4.60 5.10 -17.08
CA ARG A 11 5.80 5.83 -17.53
C ARG A 11 5.45 7.10 -18.32
N GLN A 12 4.48 7.01 -19.23
CA GLN A 12 4.11 8.13 -20.10
C GLN A 12 3.40 9.24 -19.31
N PRO A 13 2.33 8.96 -18.54
CA PRO A 13 1.74 9.94 -17.61
C PRO A 13 2.77 10.59 -16.67
N LEU A 14 3.70 9.81 -16.11
CA LEU A 14 4.75 10.34 -15.23
C LEU A 14 5.69 11.30 -15.96
N THR A 15 6.13 10.96 -17.18
CA THR A 15 6.96 11.87 -17.99
C THR A 15 6.22 13.15 -18.36
N GLN A 16 4.91 13.08 -18.57
CA GLN A 16 4.10 14.27 -18.85
C GLN A 16 3.99 15.16 -17.61
N ILE A 17 3.71 14.59 -16.44
CA ILE A 17 3.71 15.33 -15.17
C ILE A 17 5.06 16.01 -14.93
N ALA A 18 6.17 15.32 -15.22
CA ALA A 18 7.52 15.85 -15.04
C ALA A 18 7.91 16.95 -16.06
N ARG A 19 7.31 16.94 -17.26
CA ARG A 19 7.55 17.94 -18.32
C ARG A 19 6.65 19.17 -18.20
N ASP A 20 5.47 19.01 -17.61
CA ASP A 20 4.52 20.10 -17.36
C ASP A 20 4.93 20.92 -16.11
N ARG A 21 4.10 21.88 -15.70
CA ARG A 21 4.30 22.61 -14.45
C ARG A 21 4.14 21.65 -13.27
N PHE A 22 5.14 21.57 -12.39
CA PHE A 22 5.10 20.69 -11.22
C PHE A 22 3.82 20.89 -10.37
N VAL A 23 3.34 22.14 -10.25
CA VAL A 23 2.07 22.50 -9.59
C VAL A 23 0.91 22.46 -10.59
N ASN A 24 -0.23 21.90 -10.18
CA ASN A 24 -1.47 21.75 -11.00
C ASN A 24 -1.31 20.87 -12.26
N SER A 25 -0.33 19.96 -12.30
CA SER A 25 -0.14 19.00 -13.42
C SER A 25 -0.97 17.73 -13.32
N VAL A 26 -1.52 17.43 -12.14
CA VAL A 26 -2.28 16.21 -11.84
C VAL A 26 -3.76 16.58 -11.69
N PRO A 27 -4.63 16.15 -12.62
CA PRO A 27 -6.08 16.31 -12.48
C PRO A 27 -6.65 15.35 -11.44
N ASP A 28 -7.92 15.51 -11.06
CA ASP A 28 -8.58 14.66 -10.06
C ASP A 28 -8.75 13.21 -10.50
N LEU A 29 -8.92 12.97 -11.82
CA LEU A 29 -9.19 11.66 -12.41
C LEU A 29 -8.31 11.40 -13.65
N GLY A 30 -8.22 10.13 -14.05
CA GLY A 30 -7.50 9.68 -15.25
C GLY A 30 -6.06 9.26 -14.99
N ASP A 31 -5.34 8.91 -16.06
CA ASP A 31 -4.05 8.20 -15.95
C ASP A 31 -2.97 8.96 -15.18
N ARG A 32 -2.94 10.29 -15.27
CA ARG A 32 -2.01 11.13 -14.49
C ARG A 32 -2.33 11.07 -12.99
N ALA A 33 -3.61 11.11 -12.63
CA ALA A 33 -4.06 10.96 -11.26
C ALA A 33 -3.70 9.58 -10.72
N THR A 34 -3.97 8.53 -11.49
CA THR A 34 -3.63 7.15 -11.12
C THR A 34 -2.12 6.99 -10.94
N ALA A 35 -1.31 7.48 -11.89
CA ALA A 35 0.14 7.46 -11.81
C ALA A 35 0.67 8.15 -10.53
N PHE A 36 0.15 9.34 -10.23
CA PHE A 36 0.50 10.08 -9.02
C PHE A 36 0.17 9.28 -7.75
N TRP A 37 -1.03 8.71 -7.66
CA TRP A 37 -1.44 7.91 -6.50
C TRP A 37 -0.59 6.66 -6.32
N PHE A 38 -0.19 5.97 -7.39
CA PHE A 38 0.75 4.85 -7.31
C PHE A 38 2.10 5.28 -6.70
N MET A 39 2.59 6.47 -7.07
CA MET A 39 3.88 6.96 -6.60
C MET A 39 3.83 7.47 -5.16
N VAL A 40 2.76 8.16 -4.75
CA VAL A 40 2.62 8.69 -3.38
C VAL A 40 2.15 7.63 -2.38
N ALA A 41 1.33 6.66 -2.80
CA ALA A 41 0.95 5.57 -1.92
C ALA A 41 2.14 4.68 -1.55
N ALA A 42 3.11 4.49 -2.45
CA ALA A 42 4.25 3.62 -2.21
C ALA A 42 5.10 3.96 -0.96
N PRO A 43 5.58 5.20 -0.74
CA PRO A 43 6.31 5.57 0.48
C PRO A 43 5.42 5.47 1.73
N THR A 44 4.14 5.79 1.64
CA THR A 44 3.19 5.66 2.76
C THR A 44 3.01 4.20 3.17
N LEU A 45 2.86 3.28 2.21
CA LEU A 45 2.81 1.84 2.44
C LEU A 45 4.12 1.32 3.04
N TRP A 46 5.26 1.80 2.54
CA TRP A 46 6.57 1.44 3.10
C TRP A 46 6.71 1.90 4.56
N LEU A 47 6.32 3.14 4.85
CA LEU A 47 6.33 3.69 6.20
C LEU A 47 5.42 2.87 7.12
N GLY A 48 4.19 2.56 6.69
CA GLY A 48 3.26 1.71 7.44
C GLY A 48 3.86 0.34 7.77
N GLY A 49 4.52 -0.30 6.80
CA GLY A 49 5.26 -1.54 7.03
C GLY A 49 6.42 -1.40 8.02
N ARG A 50 7.14 -0.26 7.99
CA ARG A 50 8.22 0.03 8.94
C ARG A 50 7.69 0.22 10.36
N LEU A 51 6.58 0.95 10.51
CA LEU A 51 5.91 1.16 11.79
C LEU A 51 5.36 -0.15 12.36
N LEU A 52 4.75 -0.99 11.52
CA LEU A 52 4.28 -2.31 11.94
C LEU A 52 5.43 -3.19 12.45
N ARG A 53 6.57 -3.23 11.75
CA ARG A 53 7.76 -3.97 12.24
C ARG A 53 8.27 -3.42 13.57
N SER A 54 8.23 -2.09 13.75
CA SER A 54 8.62 -1.46 15.02
C SER A 54 7.69 -1.87 16.16
N ALA A 55 6.37 -1.90 15.92
CA ALA A 55 5.40 -2.37 16.90
C ALA A 55 5.64 -3.85 17.26
N GLU A 56 5.90 -4.70 16.25
CA GLU A 56 6.23 -6.11 16.47
C GLU A 56 7.50 -6.31 17.31
N SER A 57 8.55 -5.49 17.08
CA SER A 57 9.80 -5.57 17.85
C SER A 57 9.65 -5.11 19.29
N LEU A 58 8.78 -4.11 19.53
CA LEU A 58 8.50 -3.59 20.86
C LEU A 58 7.45 -4.40 21.62
N GLY A 59 6.83 -5.41 20.97
CA GLY A 59 5.77 -6.21 21.59
C GLY A 59 4.44 -5.47 21.73
N ASP A 60 4.22 -4.40 20.96
CA ASP A 60 2.95 -3.68 20.94
C ASP A 60 1.87 -4.49 20.20
N LEU A 61 1.25 -5.40 20.95
CA LEU A 61 0.22 -6.30 20.44
C LEU A 61 -1.05 -5.56 20.00
N ALA A 62 -1.34 -4.40 20.57
CA ALA A 62 -2.52 -3.61 20.22
C ALA A 62 -2.35 -3.01 18.82
N ALA A 63 -1.24 -2.31 18.58
CA ALA A 63 -0.91 -1.77 17.26
C ALA A 63 -0.78 -2.88 16.21
N GLN A 64 -0.14 -4.00 16.56
CA GLN A 64 0.01 -5.15 15.67
C GLN A 64 -1.34 -5.73 15.24
N ARG A 65 -2.29 -5.88 16.17
CA ARG A 65 -3.64 -6.39 15.89
C ARG A 65 -4.46 -5.43 15.05
N THR A 66 -4.43 -4.15 15.38
CA THR A 66 -5.15 -3.11 14.62
C THR A 66 -4.65 -3.06 13.19
N ALA A 67 -3.35 -2.95 12.99
CA ALA A 67 -2.75 -2.93 11.65
C ALA A 67 -3.00 -4.25 10.91
N GLY A 68 -2.82 -5.40 11.59
CA GLY A 68 -3.08 -6.71 11.01
C GLY A 68 -4.53 -6.90 10.57
N GLY A 69 -5.48 -6.45 11.37
CA GLY A 69 -6.91 -6.48 11.07
C GLY A 69 -7.27 -5.63 9.86
N ILE A 70 -6.86 -4.36 9.85
CA ILE A 70 -7.11 -3.44 8.73
C ILE A 70 -6.51 -3.99 7.43
N LEU A 71 -5.24 -4.42 7.45
CA LEU A 71 -4.59 -4.99 6.27
C LEU A 71 -5.29 -6.25 5.78
N THR A 72 -5.80 -7.10 6.68
CA THR A 72 -6.57 -8.29 6.30
C THR A 72 -7.85 -7.91 5.60
N VAL A 73 -8.66 -7.02 6.17
CA VAL A 73 -9.93 -6.58 5.58
C VAL A 73 -9.69 -5.91 4.23
N THR A 74 -8.78 -4.93 4.16
CA THR A 74 -8.42 -4.24 2.92
C THR A 74 -7.94 -5.22 1.86
N GLY A 75 -7.06 -6.16 2.23
CA GLY A 75 -6.53 -7.15 1.30
C GLY A 75 -7.59 -8.12 0.79
N VAL A 76 -8.48 -8.62 1.66
CA VAL A 76 -9.55 -9.55 1.27
C VAL A 76 -10.57 -8.85 0.37
N VAL A 77 -11.06 -7.67 0.77
CA VAL A 77 -12.02 -6.89 -0.03
C VAL A 77 -11.40 -6.50 -1.38
N GLY A 78 -10.18 -5.97 -1.37
CA GLY A 78 -9.47 -5.60 -2.60
C GLY A 78 -9.22 -6.79 -3.52
N SER A 79 -8.92 -7.98 -2.97
CA SER A 79 -8.74 -9.19 -3.77
C SER A 79 -10.07 -9.71 -4.35
N ALA A 80 -11.18 -9.56 -3.62
CA ALA A 80 -12.50 -9.94 -4.13
C ALA A 80 -12.94 -9.01 -5.28
N VAL A 81 -12.68 -7.71 -5.16
CA VAL A 81 -13.03 -6.72 -6.19
C VAL A 81 -12.05 -6.77 -7.38
N MET A 82 -10.77 -7.02 -7.13
CA MET A 82 -9.71 -7.10 -8.14
C MET A 82 -8.87 -8.38 -7.97
N PRO A 83 -9.34 -9.53 -8.48
CA PRO A 83 -8.69 -10.83 -8.26
C PRO A 83 -7.24 -10.90 -8.76
N THR A 84 -6.94 -10.27 -9.89
CA THR A 84 -5.59 -10.23 -10.49
C THR A 84 -4.86 -8.96 -10.04
N SER A 85 -4.57 -8.86 -8.74
CA SER A 85 -3.94 -7.67 -8.14
C SER A 85 -2.95 -8.00 -7.02
N GLY A 86 -2.27 -6.97 -6.52
CA GLY A 86 -1.38 -7.07 -5.36
C GLY A 86 -2.08 -7.20 -4.00
N PHE A 87 -3.42 -7.11 -3.94
CA PHE A 87 -4.16 -7.13 -2.68
C PHE A 87 -4.03 -8.44 -1.90
N TRP A 88 -3.77 -9.55 -2.59
CA TRP A 88 -3.44 -10.83 -1.94
C TRP A 88 -2.24 -10.74 -1.02
N GLY A 89 -1.21 -9.97 -1.42
CA GLY A 89 -0.04 -9.71 -0.57
C GLY A 89 -0.39 -8.91 0.68
N VAL A 90 -1.30 -7.94 0.55
CA VAL A 90 -1.80 -7.14 1.69
C VAL A 90 -2.57 -8.04 2.67
N ALA A 91 -3.44 -8.92 2.16
CA ALA A 91 -4.18 -9.88 2.98
C ALA A 91 -3.22 -10.84 3.72
N ALA A 92 -2.22 -11.39 3.01
CA ALA A 92 -1.24 -12.28 3.59
C ALA A 92 -0.45 -11.62 4.73
N VAL A 93 -0.01 -10.37 4.54
CA VAL A 93 0.67 -9.59 5.59
C VAL A 93 -0.24 -9.39 6.79
N GLY A 94 -1.48 -8.96 6.58
CA GLY A 94 -2.46 -8.75 7.66
C GLY A 94 -2.70 -10.02 8.49
N ILE A 95 -2.97 -11.14 7.81
CA ILE A 95 -3.22 -12.44 8.44
C ILE A 95 -1.99 -12.91 9.22
N SER A 96 -0.79 -12.76 8.64
CA SER A 96 0.47 -13.15 9.30
C SER A 96 0.76 -12.32 10.54
N SER A 97 0.44 -11.02 10.52
CA SER A 97 0.57 -10.13 11.68
C SER A 97 -0.37 -10.57 12.80
N LEU A 98 -1.64 -10.84 12.48
CA LEU A 98 -2.63 -11.32 13.45
C LEU A 98 -2.21 -12.63 14.09
N ARG A 99 -1.78 -13.62 13.29
CA ARG A 99 -1.30 -14.93 13.79
C ARG A 99 -0.11 -14.82 14.73
N ARG A 100 0.82 -13.88 14.47
CA ARG A 100 1.96 -13.65 15.35
C ARG A 100 1.55 -12.99 16.68
N SER A 101 0.56 -12.11 16.65
CA SER A 101 0.03 -11.43 17.85
C SER A 101 -0.75 -12.35 18.80
N THR A 102 -1.24 -13.50 18.32
CA THR A 102 -1.96 -14.48 19.13
C THR A 102 -1.04 -15.55 19.71
N ARG A 103 0.04 -15.92 19.00
CA ARG A 103 1.05 -16.89 19.47
C ARG A 103 2.00 -16.35 20.55
N ARG A 104 2.08 -15.03 20.73
CA ARG A 104 2.89 -14.37 21.78
C ARG A 104 2.13 -14.12 23.08
N ARG A 105 0.88 -14.59 23.19
CA ARG A 105 0.16 -14.71 24.46
C ARG A 105 0.40 -16.07 25.07
#